data_AF-A0A355GT84-F1
#
_entry.id   AF-A0A355GT84-F1
#
_cell.length_a   1.000
_cell.length_b   1.000
_cell.length_c   1.000
_cell.angle_alpha   90.00
_cell.angle_beta   90.00
_cell.angle_gamma   90.00
#
_symmetry.space_group_name_H-M   'P 1'
#
loop_
_entity.id
_entity.type
_entity.pdbx_description
1 polymer ?
#
loop_
_entity_poly.entity_id
_entity_poly.type
_entity_poly.pdbx_seq_one_letter_code
_entity_poly.pdbx_strand_id
1 'polypeptide(L)'
;MKGYSVNLKVKRAIPLLLIFVMIIGLISMPASAAERTTGYYEDIPGRIDMDLIGRYDVDVNDPEGGLEIVAYNERNKTAYAVDGKNSVLIAVPISSLKSGKFTDLSTKGYQINLESEVESKVTGFEYGDITSVTISPDQTKVAVTILAKAYNRKGIVAIYPIDNSDDTLGPPSFVKVGIQPNMAVFADNNTILTADEGEPRMGYGVNSAGNV
;
A
#
# COMPACT_ATOMS: atom_id res chain seq x y z
N MET A 1 30.53 -55.44 70.73
CA MET A 1 31.06 -54.07 70.86
C MET A 1 30.04 -53.11 70.26
N LYS A 2 29.75 -52.02 70.99
CA LYS A 2 28.96 -50.87 70.53
C LYS A 2 29.54 -50.29 69.24
N GLY A 3 28.67 -49.86 68.32
CA GLY A 3 29.00 -49.00 67.19
C GLY A 3 27.71 -48.39 66.62
N TYR A 4 27.56 -47.09 66.78
CA TYR A 4 26.39 -46.28 66.49
C TYR A 4 26.22 -45.97 64.98
N SER A 5 24.94 -45.90 64.55
CA SER A 5 24.27 -44.98 63.60
C SER A 5 24.88 -44.76 62.19
N VAL A 6 24.11 -44.65 61.10
CA VAL A 6 23.06 -43.64 60.84
C VAL A 6 22.03 -44.15 59.81
N ASN A 7 20.77 -43.78 60.03
CA ASN A 7 19.62 -43.97 59.15
C ASN A 7 19.70 -43.09 57.90
N LEU A 8 19.44 -43.63 56.71
CA LEU A 8 18.80 -42.88 55.61
C LEU A 8 17.63 -43.72 55.05
N LYS A 9 16.41 -43.25 55.30
CA LYS A 9 15.17 -43.77 54.72
C LYS A 9 15.12 -43.45 53.23
N VAL A 10 15.07 -44.46 52.36
CA VAL A 10 14.63 -44.30 50.98
C VAL A 10 13.28 -45.00 50.84
N LYS A 11 12.19 -44.22 50.91
CA LYS A 11 10.86 -44.70 50.51
C LYS A 11 10.73 -44.55 48.99
N ARG A 12 10.44 -45.67 48.34
CA ARG A 12 10.09 -45.79 46.92
C ARG A 12 8.85 -44.94 46.62
N ALA A 13 8.91 -44.18 45.54
CA ALA A 13 7.73 -43.62 44.87
C ALA A 13 7.83 -43.97 43.38
N ILE A 14 6.86 -44.75 42.91
CA ILE A 14 6.62 -45.10 41.52
C ILE A 14 5.84 -43.93 40.91
N PRO A 15 6.28 -43.27 39.83
CA PRO A 15 5.47 -42.24 39.20
C PRO A 15 4.47 -42.91 38.24
N LEU A 16 3.18 -42.80 38.59
CA LEU A 16 2.08 -43.05 37.67
C LEU A 16 1.71 -41.73 36.99
N LEU A 17 1.84 -41.76 35.67
CA LEU A 17 1.43 -40.82 34.65
C LEU A 17 0.14 -40.03 34.98
N LEU A 18 0.19 -38.69 35.00
CA LEU A 18 -0.97 -37.85 34.73
C LEU A 18 -0.58 -36.65 33.87
N ILE A 19 -1.30 -36.57 32.75
CA ILE A 19 -1.12 -35.70 31.59
C ILE A 19 -1.50 -34.25 31.94
N PHE A 20 -0.64 -33.28 31.61
CA PHE A 20 -1.04 -31.88 31.53
C PHE A 20 -0.95 -31.45 30.06
N VAL A 21 -2.11 -31.25 29.44
CA VAL A 21 -2.26 -30.79 28.06
C VAL A 21 -1.81 -29.33 27.99
N MET A 22 -0.77 -29.09 27.21
CA MET A 22 -0.26 -27.76 26.87
C MET A 22 -1.24 -27.10 25.89
N ILE A 23 -2.14 -26.24 26.38
CA ILE A 23 -2.92 -25.36 25.51
C ILE A 23 -2.02 -24.18 25.13
N ILE A 24 -1.23 -24.34 24.07
CA ILE A 24 -0.79 -23.19 23.30
C ILE A 24 -1.99 -22.80 22.43
N GLY A 25 -2.69 -21.74 22.83
CA GLY A 25 -3.60 -21.04 21.93
C GLY A 25 -2.78 -20.38 20.84
N LEU A 26 -2.51 -21.10 19.75
CA LEU A 26 -2.19 -20.46 18.47
C LEU A 26 -3.46 -19.70 18.06
N ILE A 27 -3.48 -18.39 18.32
CA ILE A 27 -4.35 -17.50 17.56
C ILE A 27 -3.80 -17.56 16.14
N SER A 28 -4.40 -18.40 15.30
CA SER A 28 -4.19 -18.33 13.86
C SER A 28 -4.79 -17.01 13.42
N MET A 29 -3.95 -15.98 13.27
CA MET A 29 -4.32 -14.86 12.43
C MET A 29 -4.64 -15.46 11.05
N PRO A 30 -5.75 -15.08 10.39
CA PRO A 30 -5.90 -15.43 9.00
C PRO A 30 -4.78 -14.68 8.27
N ALA A 31 -3.68 -15.36 7.99
CA ALA A 31 -2.91 -15.02 6.82
C ALA A 31 -3.90 -15.21 5.67
N SER A 32 -4.44 -14.12 5.15
CA SER A 32 -5.05 -14.13 3.82
C SER A 32 -3.90 -14.33 2.83
N ALA A 33 -3.30 -15.52 2.86
CA ALA A 33 -2.57 -16.04 1.73
C ALA A 33 -3.65 -16.27 0.69
N ALA A 34 -3.86 -15.26 -0.15
CA ALA A 34 -4.73 -15.34 -1.30
C ALA A 34 -4.51 -16.69 -1.96
N GLU A 35 -5.55 -17.53 -1.95
CA GLU A 35 -5.53 -18.82 -2.63
C GLU A 35 -5.06 -18.58 -4.06
N ARG A 36 -4.10 -19.40 -4.53
CA ARG A 36 -3.64 -19.36 -5.92
C ARG A 36 -4.86 -19.41 -6.82
N THR A 37 -5.28 -18.28 -7.36
CA THR A 37 -6.34 -18.27 -8.35
C THR A 37 -5.70 -18.60 -9.68
N THR A 38 -5.55 -19.88 -9.96
CA THR A 38 -5.38 -20.34 -11.34
C THR A 38 -6.75 -20.25 -11.98
N GLY A 39 -6.94 -19.31 -12.90
CA GLY A 39 -8.13 -19.25 -13.74
C GLY A 39 -8.14 -20.38 -14.77
N TYR A 40 -8.22 -21.64 -14.33
CA TYR A 40 -8.24 -22.81 -15.20
C TYR A 40 -9.68 -23.13 -15.62
N TYR A 41 -9.92 -23.12 -16.92
CA TYR A 41 -11.11 -23.71 -17.54
C TYR A 41 -10.66 -24.19 -18.92
N GLU A 42 -10.63 -25.50 -19.09
CA GLU A 42 -10.30 -26.14 -20.36
C GLU A 42 -11.34 -25.78 -21.45
N ASP A 43 -10.92 -25.83 -22.72
CA ASP A 43 -11.74 -25.76 -23.95
C ASP A 43 -12.10 -24.39 -24.59
N ILE A 44 -11.36 -23.29 -24.35
CA ILE A 44 -11.51 -22.05 -25.16
C ILE A 44 -10.18 -21.66 -25.84
N PRO A 45 -10.08 -21.71 -27.18
CA PRO A 45 -8.92 -21.18 -27.92
C PRO A 45 -8.74 -19.68 -27.67
N GLY A 46 -7.52 -19.26 -27.28
CA GLY A 46 -7.17 -17.84 -27.10
C GLY A 46 -7.13 -17.33 -25.65
N ARG A 47 -7.01 -18.22 -24.66
CA ARG A 47 -6.97 -17.83 -23.24
C ARG A 47 -5.58 -17.41 -22.77
N ILE A 48 -5.54 -16.43 -21.86
CA ILE A 48 -4.31 -15.93 -21.20
C ILE A 48 -4.18 -16.66 -19.86
N ASP A 49 -3.12 -17.43 -19.69
CA ASP A 49 -2.74 -18.01 -18.39
C ASP A 49 -2.04 -16.94 -17.54
N MET A 50 -2.54 -16.72 -16.32
CA MET A 50 -1.96 -15.77 -15.37
C MET A 50 -1.69 -16.45 -14.03
N ASP A 51 -0.47 -16.29 -13.51
CA ASP A 51 -0.08 -16.70 -12.18
C ASP A 51 0.09 -15.48 -11.27
N LEU A 52 -0.61 -15.45 -10.13
CA LEU A 52 -0.39 -14.43 -9.11
C LEU A 52 0.95 -14.69 -8.40
N ILE A 53 1.95 -13.85 -8.68
CA ILE A 53 3.30 -13.99 -8.11
C ILE A 53 3.58 -13.03 -6.95
N GLY A 54 2.72 -12.04 -6.71
CA GLY A 54 2.81 -11.21 -5.53
C GLY A 54 1.62 -10.29 -5.33
N ARG A 55 1.51 -9.74 -4.12
CA ARG A 55 0.39 -8.89 -3.70
C ARG A 55 0.83 -7.95 -2.58
N TYR A 56 0.33 -6.72 -2.59
CA TYR A 56 0.39 -5.78 -1.49
C TYR A 56 -1.04 -5.45 -1.09
N ASP A 57 -1.42 -5.72 0.15
CA ASP A 57 -2.78 -5.49 0.64
C ASP A 57 -2.84 -4.24 1.52
N VAL A 58 -3.81 -3.35 1.23
CA VAL A 58 -4.17 -2.22 2.10
C VAL A 58 -5.57 -2.49 2.62
N ASP A 59 -5.67 -2.55 3.96
CA ASP A 59 -6.89 -2.65 4.76
C ASP A 59 -8.10 -3.33 4.07
N VAL A 60 -7.98 -4.64 3.84
CA VAL A 60 -8.95 -5.47 3.08
C VAL A 60 -10.34 -5.59 3.71
N ASN A 61 -10.58 -4.98 4.87
CA ASN A 61 -11.82 -5.09 5.62
C ASN A 61 -12.67 -3.80 5.60
N ASP A 62 -12.20 -2.73 4.95
CA ASP A 62 -12.93 -1.46 4.93
C ASP A 62 -13.69 -1.24 3.60
N PRO A 63 -15.03 -1.06 3.65
CA PRO A 63 -15.85 -0.86 2.46
C PRO A 63 -15.72 0.52 1.81
N GLU A 64 -15.10 1.52 2.46
CA GLU A 64 -14.91 2.86 1.88
C GLU A 64 -13.81 2.91 0.80
N GLY A 65 -13.10 1.79 0.61
CA GLY A 65 -12.08 1.63 -0.42
C GLY A 65 -10.68 1.92 0.08
N GLY A 66 -9.71 1.27 -0.57
CA GLY A 66 -8.28 1.47 -0.42
C GLY A 66 -7.62 1.40 -1.80
N LEU A 67 -6.39 1.89 -1.93
CA LEU A 67 -5.59 1.97 -3.15
C LEU A 67 -6.35 2.31 -4.46
N GLU A 68 -6.21 3.54 -4.95
CA GLU A 68 -6.89 3.96 -6.18
C GLU A 68 -6.02 3.73 -7.44
N ILE A 69 -4.94 4.51 -7.58
CA ILE A 69 -4.08 4.53 -8.76
C ILE A 69 -2.71 3.93 -8.43
N VAL A 70 -2.20 3.09 -9.33
CA VAL A 70 -0.86 2.50 -9.29
C VAL A 70 -0.06 2.90 -10.53
N ALA A 71 1.22 3.22 -10.33
CA ALA A 71 2.20 3.49 -11.38
C ALA A 71 3.46 2.66 -11.14
N TYR A 72 4.11 2.17 -12.18
CA TYR A 72 5.31 1.35 -12.06
C TYR A 72 6.53 2.03 -12.70
N ASN A 73 7.61 2.16 -11.92
CA ASN A 73 8.87 2.70 -12.40
C ASN A 73 9.78 1.54 -12.83
N GLU A 74 10.06 1.47 -14.13
CA GLU A 74 10.87 0.38 -14.66
C GLU A 74 12.34 0.46 -14.24
N ARG A 75 12.86 1.67 -13.99
CA ARG A 75 14.28 1.89 -13.68
C ARG A 75 14.63 1.32 -12.30
N ASN A 76 13.85 1.66 -11.27
CA ASN A 76 14.08 1.20 -9.90
C ASN A 76 13.22 -0.02 -9.50
N LYS A 77 12.40 -0.54 -10.41
CA LYS A 77 11.53 -1.71 -10.20
C LYS A 77 10.59 -1.53 -9.00
N THR A 78 10.07 -0.31 -8.80
CA THR A 78 9.15 0.03 -7.71
C THR A 78 7.76 0.36 -8.26
N ALA A 79 6.74 -0.23 -7.65
CA ALA A 79 5.35 0.17 -7.85
C ALA A 79 5.00 1.26 -6.83
N TYR A 80 4.40 2.35 -7.30
CA TYR A 80 3.90 3.45 -6.49
C TYR A 80 2.38 3.44 -6.53
N ALA A 81 1.73 3.60 -5.40
CA ALA A 81 0.28 3.64 -5.34
C ALA A 81 -0.22 4.69 -4.35
N VAL A 82 -1.40 5.24 -4.60
CA VAL A 82 -2.03 6.24 -3.73
C VAL A 82 -3.09 5.59 -2.85
N ASP A 83 -3.07 5.93 -1.57
CA ASP A 83 -4.07 5.52 -0.59
C ASP A 83 -4.75 6.78 -0.03
N GLY A 84 -5.90 7.12 -0.62
CA GLY A 84 -6.75 8.24 -0.24
C GLY A 84 -7.09 8.25 1.25
N LYS A 85 -7.49 7.08 1.75
CA LYS A 85 -7.97 6.89 3.11
C LYS A 85 -6.90 7.19 4.17
N ASN A 86 -5.68 6.68 3.97
CA ASN A 86 -4.58 6.89 4.92
C ASN A 86 -3.71 8.11 4.58
N SER A 87 -4.04 8.85 3.52
CA SER A 87 -3.29 10.01 3.04
C SER A 87 -1.83 9.70 2.68
N VAL A 88 -1.56 8.51 2.15
CA VAL A 88 -0.18 8.07 1.86
C VAL A 88 0.09 7.77 0.39
N LEU A 89 1.28 8.16 -0.05
CA LEU A 89 1.94 7.56 -1.22
C LEU A 89 2.69 6.31 -0.74
N ILE A 90 2.38 5.15 -1.31
CA ILE A 90 3.02 3.88 -1.02
C ILE A 90 4.03 3.56 -2.12
N ALA A 91 5.26 3.23 -1.75
CA ALA A 91 6.32 2.78 -2.65
C ALA A 91 6.70 1.33 -2.33
N VAL A 92 6.43 0.39 -3.23
CA VAL A 92 6.64 -1.05 -3.04
C VAL A 92 7.67 -1.57 -4.06
N PRO A 93 8.89 -1.90 -3.63
CA PRO A 93 9.87 -2.55 -4.49
C PRO A 93 9.39 -3.95 -4.90
N ILE A 94 9.33 -4.21 -6.22
CA ILE A 94 8.84 -5.48 -6.78
C ILE A 94 9.91 -6.27 -7.53
N SER A 95 11.17 -5.85 -7.45
CA SER A 95 12.32 -6.56 -8.05
C SER A 95 12.50 -8.00 -7.55
N SER A 96 11.94 -8.34 -6.39
CA SER A 96 12.03 -9.67 -5.79
C SER A 96 11.05 -10.70 -6.35
N LEU A 97 10.07 -10.28 -7.14
CA LEU A 97 9.03 -11.15 -7.70
C LEU A 97 9.63 -12.14 -8.71
N LYS A 98 9.17 -13.40 -8.65
CA LYS A 98 9.63 -14.49 -9.52
C LYS A 98 8.44 -15.30 -10.02
N SER A 99 8.49 -15.72 -11.28
CA SER A 99 7.49 -16.63 -11.84
C SER A 99 7.34 -17.90 -11.00
N GLY A 100 6.10 -18.42 -10.89
CA GLY A 100 5.76 -19.63 -10.15
C GLY A 100 5.81 -19.52 -8.63
N LYS A 101 6.23 -18.38 -8.05
CA LYS A 101 6.32 -18.17 -6.60
C LYS A 101 5.53 -16.95 -6.17
N PHE A 102 4.53 -17.18 -5.32
CA PHE A 102 3.83 -16.09 -4.63
C PHE A 102 4.73 -15.43 -3.57
N THR A 103 4.67 -14.11 -3.52
CA THR A 103 5.38 -13.27 -2.54
C THR A 103 4.40 -12.24 -1.96
N ASP A 104 4.16 -12.28 -0.66
CA ASP A 104 3.46 -11.21 0.04
C ASP A 104 4.39 -9.99 0.18
N LEU A 105 3.96 -8.87 -0.38
CA LEU A 105 4.67 -7.59 -0.41
C LEU A 105 4.19 -6.64 0.68
N SER A 106 3.15 -6.96 1.46
CA SER A 106 2.51 -6.05 2.43
C SER A 106 3.44 -5.58 3.56
N THR A 107 4.57 -6.26 3.74
CA THR A 107 5.65 -5.89 4.68
C THR A 107 6.86 -5.22 4.02
N LYS A 108 6.77 -4.92 2.71
CA LYS A 108 7.83 -4.32 1.90
C LYS A 108 7.55 -2.86 1.61
N GLY A 109 8.60 -2.15 1.24
CA GLY A 109 8.49 -0.76 0.82
C GLY A 109 8.40 0.23 1.97
N TYR A 110 7.94 1.43 1.64
CA TYR A 110 7.72 2.53 2.58
C TYR A 110 6.52 3.36 2.15
N GLN A 111 6.05 4.20 3.07
CA GLN A 111 4.94 5.11 2.84
C GLN A 111 5.36 6.54 3.16
N ILE A 112 4.81 7.50 2.42
CA ILE A 112 4.97 8.93 2.67
C ILE A 112 3.60 9.50 2.99
N ASN A 113 3.44 10.06 4.19
CA ASN A 113 2.23 10.78 4.57
C ASN A 113 2.20 12.14 3.89
N LEU A 114 1.37 12.27 2.85
CA LEU A 114 1.29 13.48 2.04
C LEU A 114 0.56 14.61 2.73
N GLU A 115 -0.41 14.33 3.59
CA GLU A 115 -1.10 15.35 4.40
C GLU A 115 -0.10 16.12 5.26
N SER A 116 0.65 15.41 6.11
CA SER A 116 1.67 16.00 6.97
C SER A 116 2.77 16.70 6.15
N GLU A 117 3.18 16.10 5.04
CA GLU A 117 4.24 16.66 4.21
C GLU A 117 3.81 17.96 3.50
N VAL A 118 2.62 18.00 2.90
CA VAL A 118 2.15 19.18 2.16
C VAL A 118 1.78 20.32 3.11
N GLU A 119 1.10 20.05 4.22
CA GLU A 119 0.67 21.09 5.16
C GLU A 119 1.86 21.73 5.90
N SER A 120 2.93 20.97 6.13
CA SER A 120 4.16 21.50 6.73
C SER A 120 5.01 22.33 5.76
N LYS A 121 4.92 22.08 4.45
CA LYS A 121 5.78 22.71 3.43
C LYS A 121 5.07 23.76 2.59
N VAL A 122 3.75 23.75 2.50
CA VAL A 122 2.97 24.67 1.68
C VAL A 122 2.03 25.49 2.58
N THR A 123 2.46 26.71 2.91
CA THR A 123 1.70 27.61 3.79
C THR A 123 0.29 27.87 3.27
N GLY A 124 -0.72 27.60 4.12
CA GLY A 124 -2.12 27.87 3.83
C GLY A 124 -2.78 26.88 2.87
N PHE A 125 -2.13 25.74 2.59
CA PHE A 125 -2.79 24.59 1.96
C PHE A 125 -3.31 23.66 3.07
N GLU A 126 -4.57 23.23 2.94
CA GLU A 126 -5.18 22.22 3.80
C GLU A 126 -5.43 20.99 2.94
N TYR A 127 -4.93 19.84 3.38
CA TYR A 127 -5.04 18.57 2.67
C TYR A 127 -6.50 18.12 2.58
N GLY A 128 -6.91 17.68 1.40
CA GLY A 128 -8.24 17.13 1.14
C GLY A 128 -8.21 15.65 0.84
N ASP A 129 -7.43 15.26 -0.18
CA ASP A 129 -7.30 13.87 -0.62
C ASP A 129 -6.10 13.70 -1.57
N ILE A 130 -5.72 12.45 -1.87
CA ILE A 130 -4.70 12.04 -2.83
C ILE A 130 -5.35 11.14 -3.88
N THR A 131 -5.20 11.47 -5.17
CA THR A 131 -6.01 10.83 -6.23
C THR A 131 -5.23 10.12 -7.32
N SER A 132 -4.05 10.62 -7.70
CA SER A 132 -3.29 10.06 -8.81
C SER A 132 -1.81 10.09 -8.55
N VAL A 133 -1.13 9.04 -9.01
CA VAL A 133 0.32 8.96 -9.10
C VAL A 133 0.73 8.67 -10.54
N THR A 134 1.80 9.32 -11.00
CA THR A 134 2.36 9.12 -12.34
C THR A 134 3.88 9.24 -12.32
N ILE A 135 4.55 8.70 -13.34
CA ILE A 135 6.01 8.61 -13.42
C ILE A 135 6.48 9.28 -14.71
N SER A 136 7.57 10.04 -14.63
CA SER A 136 8.11 10.72 -15.81
C SER A 136 8.62 9.71 -16.85
N PRO A 137 8.58 10.03 -18.16
CA PRO A 137 9.04 9.11 -19.21
C PRO A 137 10.49 8.68 -19.06
N ASP A 138 11.37 9.58 -18.60
CA ASP A 138 12.76 9.28 -18.27
C ASP A 138 12.95 8.47 -16.97
N GLN A 139 11.86 8.11 -16.27
CA GLN A 139 11.87 7.32 -15.04
C GLN A 139 12.60 8.00 -13.86
N THR A 140 12.74 9.32 -13.87
CA THR A 140 13.47 10.10 -12.83
C THR A 140 12.58 10.78 -11.81
N LYS A 141 11.26 10.85 -12.03
CA LYS A 141 10.33 11.56 -11.14
C LYS A 141 9.05 10.77 -10.91
N VAL A 142 8.50 10.92 -9.71
CA VAL A 142 7.13 10.55 -9.36
C VAL A 142 6.35 11.84 -9.11
N ALA A 143 5.17 11.96 -9.69
CA ALA A 143 4.26 13.08 -9.43
C ALA A 143 2.95 12.56 -8.86
N VAL A 144 2.41 13.28 -7.88
CA VAL A 144 1.19 12.92 -7.18
C VAL A 144 0.23 14.11 -7.10
N THR A 145 -1.03 13.91 -7.44
CA THR A 145 -2.08 14.93 -7.29
C THR A 145 -2.68 14.91 -5.89
N ILE A 146 -2.83 16.10 -5.32
CA ILE A 146 -3.37 16.33 -3.98
C ILE A 146 -4.49 17.37 -4.09
N LEU A 147 -5.68 17.02 -3.63
CA LEU A 147 -6.82 17.91 -3.54
C LEU A 147 -6.69 18.80 -2.31
N ALA A 148 -7.17 20.04 -2.43
CA ALA A 148 -7.40 20.86 -1.25
C ALA A 148 -8.68 20.40 -0.53
N LYS A 149 -8.71 20.53 0.80
CA LYS A 149 -9.90 20.19 1.62
C LYS A 149 -11.18 20.85 1.14
N ALA A 150 -11.09 22.15 0.84
CA ALA A 150 -12.19 22.91 0.27
C ALA A 150 -12.29 22.67 -1.24
N TYR A 151 -13.42 22.14 -1.68
CA TYR A 151 -13.68 21.69 -3.06
C TYR A 151 -13.55 22.78 -4.13
N ASN A 152 -13.65 24.06 -3.76
CA ASN A 152 -13.51 25.19 -4.69
C ASN A 152 -12.09 25.79 -4.69
N ARG A 153 -11.13 25.10 -4.08
CA ARG A 153 -9.74 25.53 -3.98
C ARG A 153 -8.86 24.70 -4.90
N LYS A 154 -7.83 25.38 -5.40
CA LYS A 154 -6.81 24.77 -6.24
C LYS A 154 -6.05 23.69 -5.46
N GLY A 155 -5.89 22.52 -6.07
CA GLY A 155 -5.03 21.46 -5.59
C GLY A 155 -3.57 21.71 -5.93
N ILE A 156 -2.75 20.69 -5.67
CA ILE A 156 -1.30 20.70 -5.87
C ILE A 156 -0.86 19.39 -6.52
N VAL A 157 0.19 19.45 -7.32
CA VAL A 157 1.00 18.29 -7.68
C VAL A 157 2.30 18.32 -6.86
N ALA A 158 2.55 17.26 -6.09
CA ALA A 158 3.84 17.01 -5.45
C ALA A 158 4.73 16.22 -6.41
N ILE A 159 5.91 16.73 -6.73
CA ILE A 159 6.85 16.13 -7.70
C ILE A 159 8.12 15.74 -6.96
N TYR A 160 8.33 14.44 -6.82
CA TYR A 160 9.50 13.85 -6.18
C TYR A 160 10.53 13.46 -7.23
N PRO A 161 11.79 13.88 -7.11
CA PRO A 161 12.88 13.22 -7.82
C PRO A 161 13.08 11.82 -7.22
N ILE A 162 13.44 10.86 -8.06
CA ILE A 162 13.80 9.51 -7.62
C ILE A 162 15.29 9.51 -7.35
N ASP A 163 15.67 9.25 -6.09
CA ASP A 163 17.06 9.07 -5.72
C ASP A 163 17.47 7.62 -5.99
N ASN A 164 18.49 7.46 -6.83
CA ASN A 164 18.96 6.14 -7.25
C ASN A 164 19.95 5.51 -6.25
N SER A 165 20.35 6.21 -5.17
CA SER A 165 21.24 5.62 -4.16
C SER A 165 20.54 4.62 -3.25
N ASP A 166 19.26 4.86 -2.94
CA ASP A 166 18.54 4.16 -1.86
C ASP A 166 17.11 3.71 -2.23
N ASP A 167 16.72 3.76 -3.51
CA ASP A 167 15.34 3.52 -3.98
C ASP A 167 14.29 4.39 -3.23
N THR A 168 14.73 5.55 -2.75
CA THR A 168 13.89 6.51 -2.02
C THR A 168 13.53 7.70 -2.89
N LEU A 169 12.43 8.36 -2.54
CA LEU A 169 12.06 9.64 -3.13
C LEU A 169 12.84 10.76 -2.43
N GLY A 170 13.48 11.62 -3.22
CA GLY A 170 14.08 12.84 -2.73
C GLY A 170 13.03 13.89 -2.36
N PRO A 171 13.46 15.06 -1.86
CA PRO A 171 12.53 16.10 -1.39
C PRO A 171 11.62 16.59 -2.54
N PRO A 172 10.29 16.68 -2.32
CA PRO A 172 9.38 17.11 -3.36
C PRO A 172 9.45 18.61 -3.63
N SER A 173 9.07 18.96 -4.85
CA SER A 173 8.58 20.29 -5.19
C SER A 173 7.06 20.29 -5.31
N PHE A 174 6.41 21.42 -5.05
CA PHE A 174 4.95 21.54 -5.09
C PHE A 174 4.53 22.55 -6.15
N VAL A 175 3.63 22.15 -7.04
CA VAL A 175 3.08 23.00 -8.08
C VAL A 175 1.58 23.12 -7.89
N LYS A 176 1.07 24.35 -7.75
CA LYS A 176 -0.38 24.60 -7.67
C LYS A 176 -1.03 24.41 -9.04
N VAL A 177 -2.14 23.66 -9.08
CA VAL A 177 -2.84 23.28 -10.32
C VAL A 177 -4.32 23.71 -10.29
N GLY A 178 -5.17 23.06 -11.07
CA GLY A 178 -6.62 23.27 -11.12
C GLY A 178 -7.34 22.92 -9.82
N ILE A 179 -8.67 22.96 -9.85
CA ILE A 179 -9.52 22.68 -8.69
C ILE A 179 -9.85 21.19 -8.69
N GLN A 180 -9.64 20.52 -7.56
CA GLN A 180 -9.86 19.07 -7.44
C GLN A 180 -9.11 18.24 -8.51
N PRO A 181 -7.77 18.34 -8.65
CA PRO A 181 -7.04 17.53 -9.62
C PRO A 181 -7.22 16.03 -9.31
N ASN A 182 -7.89 15.30 -10.19
CA ASN A 182 -8.21 13.89 -10.02
C ASN A 182 -7.19 13.00 -10.73
N MET A 183 -6.78 13.35 -11.95
CA MET A 183 -5.78 12.59 -12.71
C MET A 183 -4.58 13.45 -13.10
N ALA A 184 -3.41 12.83 -13.20
CA ALA A 184 -2.23 13.43 -13.79
C ALA A 184 -1.46 12.46 -14.69
N VAL A 185 -0.86 13.02 -15.74
CA VAL A 185 0.07 12.29 -16.62
C VAL A 185 1.22 13.21 -17.04
N PHE A 186 2.43 12.66 -17.10
CA PHE A 186 3.53 13.35 -17.77
C PHE A 186 3.32 13.32 -19.29
N ALA A 187 3.23 14.49 -19.93
CA ALA A 187 3.22 14.61 -21.39
C ALA A 187 4.65 14.50 -21.97
N ASP A 188 5.63 14.93 -21.19
CA ASP A 188 7.07 14.80 -21.44
C ASP A 188 7.82 14.80 -20.08
N ASN A 189 9.15 14.93 -20.07
CA ASN A 189 9.94 14.88 -18.82
C ASN A 189 9.75 16.09 -17.87
N ASN A 190 9.11 17.16 -18.36
CA ASN A 190 8.99 18.46 -17.72
C ASN A 190 7.54 19.00 -17.69
N THR A 191 6.62 18.39 -18.43
CA THR A 191 5.22 18.81 -18.54
C THR A 191 4.31 17.76 -17.93
N ILE A 192 3.49 18.18 -16.96
CA ILE A 192 2.43 17.35 -16.36
C ILE A 192 1.09 17.95 -16.77
N LEU A 193 0.22 17.13 -17.34
CA LEU A 193 -1.18 17.46 -17.60
C LEU A 193 -2.01 16.94 -16.43
N THR A 194 -2.84 17.81 -15.85
CA THR A 194 -3.80 17.44 -14.81
C THR A 194 -5.22 17.55 -15.34
N ALA A 195 -6.08 16.61 -14.95
CA ALA A 195 -7.52 16.71 -15.15
C ALA A 195 -8.20 16.90 -13.79
N ASP A 196 -9.01 17.94 -13.71
CA ASP A 196 -9.84 18.24 -12.55
C ASP A 196 -11.03 17.26 -12.48
N GLU A 197 -11.52 16.99 -11.27
CA GLU A 197 -12.69 16.15 -11.04
C GLU A 197 -13.91 16.79 -11.71
N GLY A 198 -14.53 16.07 -12.63
CA GLY A 198 -15.66 16.57 -13.43
C GLY A 198 -17.01 16.45 -12.72
N GLU A 199 -17.10 15.70 -11.63
CA GLU A 199 -18.35 15.48 -10.90
C GLU A 199 -18.42 16.36 -9.65
N PRO A 200 -19.60 16.91 -9.31
CA PRO A 200 -19.81 17.51 -8.00
C PRO A 200 -19.54 16.46 -6.92
N ARG A 201 -18.77 16.78 -5.88
CA ARG A 201 -18.42 15.82 -4.80
C ARG A 201 -19.64 15.19 -4.11
N MET A 202 -20.80 15.86 -4.15
CA MET A 202 -22.07 15.35 -3.60
C MET A 202 -22.89 14.55 -4.63
N GLY A 203 -22.30 14.21 -5.78
CA GLY A 203 -22.97 13.67 -6.94
C GLY A 203 -23.85 14.70 -7.67
N TYR A 204 -24.34 14.30 -8.83
CA TYR A 204 -25.48 14.97 -9.44
C TYR A 204 -26.71 14.61 -8.60
N GLY A 205 -27.19 15.54 -7.78
CA GLY A 205 -28.49 15.38 -7.14
C GLY A 205 -29.57 15.08 -8.19
N VAL A 206 -30.69 14.48 -7.78
CA VAL A 206 -31.79 14.03 -8.67
C VAL A 206 -32.38 15.09 -9.61
N ASN A 207 -31.93 16.35 -9.60
CA ASN A 207 -32.34 17.43 -10.50
C ASN A 207 -31.20 18.32 -11.01
N SER A 208 -29.95 17.87 -10.98
CA SER A 208 -28.82 18.63 -11.55
C SER A 208 -28.70 18.32 -13.04
N ALA A 209 -29.41 19.06 -13.88
CA ALA A 209 -29.15 19.07 -15.32
C ALA A 209 -27.69 19.49 -15.54
N GLY A 210 -26.84 18.53 -15.88
CA GLY A 210 -25.45 18.77 -16.26
C GLY A 210 -25.44 19.56 -17.55
N ASN A 211 -25.14 20.86 -17.45
CA ASN A 211 -24.65 21.61 -18.58
C ASN A 211 -23.13 21.57 -18.49
N VAL A 212 -22.54 20.69 -19.31
CA VAL A 212 -21.13 20.72 -19.69
C VAL A 212 -20.91 21.86 -20.68
#